data_AF-A0A1X7CTL2-F1
#
_entry.id   AF-A0A1X7CTL2-F1
#
_cell.length_a   1.000
_cell.length_b   1.000
_cell.length_c   1.000
_cell.angle_alpha   90.00
_cell.angle_beta   90.00
_cell.angle_gamma   90.00
#
_symmetry.space_group_name_H-M   'P 1'
#
loop_
_entity.id
_entity.type
_entity.pdbx_description
1 polymer ?
#
loop_
_entity_poly.entity_id
_entity_poly.type
_entity_poly.pdbx_seq_one_letter_code
_entity_poly.pdbx_strand_id
1 'polypeptide(L)'
;MTNIVKKASCNRPAGVIKFLCKDNACEQLPTDYSDPLTLLGDIKILNLDDAQKKELRDILNEEVSESGPKEIWENRTFRKNLILSFGKVV
;
A
#
# COMPACT_ATOMS: atom_id res chain seq x y z
N MET A 1 6.11 -13.69 8.27
CA MET A 1 5.27 -12.52 8.60
C MET A 1 5.69 -11.40 7.66
N THR A 2 4.80 -10.94 6.78
CA THR A 2 5.09 -10.02 5.67
C THR A 2 5.81 -8.77 6.17
N ASN A 3 6.91 -8.35 5.52
CA ASN A 3 7.74 -7.20 5.95
C ASN A 3 6.90 -5.94 6.20
N ILE A 4 5.83 -5.76 5.43
CA ILE A 4 4.89 -4.64 5.53
C ILE A 4 4.22 -4.56 6.91
N VAL A 5 3.82 -5.68 7.53
CA VAL A 5 3.20 -5.68 8.87
C VAL A 5 4.19 -5.22 9.94
N LYS A 6 5.44 -5.68 9.83
CA LYS A 6 6.52 -5.30 10.75
C LYS A 6 6.84 -3.81 10.65
N LYS A 7 6.91 -3.29 9.41
CA LYS A 7 7.09 -1.86 9.11
C LYS A 7 5.94 -1.03 9.67
N ALA A 8 4.70 -1.52 9.55
CA ALA A 8 3.51 -0.85 10.07
C ALA A 8 3.40 -0.85 11.61
N SER A 9 3.72 -1.96 12.27
CA SER A 9 3.52 -2.08 13.71
C SER A 9 4.63 -1.48 14.57
N CYS A 10 5.78 -1.13 14.00
CA CYS A 10 7.00 -0.78 14.77
C CYS A 10 7.35 -1.83 15.84
N ASN A 11 7.11 -3.13 15.56
CA ASN A 11 7.26 -4.24 16.52
C ASN A 11 6.37 -4.14 17.78
N ARG A 12 5.25 -3.40 17.74
CA ARG A 12 4.28 -3.43 18.86
C ARG A 12 3.66 -4.83 19.00
N PRO A 13 3.50 -5.35 20.24
CA PRO A 13 3.07 -6.73 20.48
C PRO A 13 1.59 -6.98 20.18
N ALA A 14 0.78 -5.93 20.04
CA ALA A 14 -0.63 -6.04 19.71
C ALA A 14 -1.12 -4.82 18.91
N GLY A 15 -2.03 -5.07 17.96
CA GLY A 15 -2.71 -4.06 17.17
C GLY A 15 -3.94 -4.66 16.49
N VAL A 16 -4.99 -3.86 16.30
CA VAL A 16 -6.20 -4.26 15.58
C VAL A 16 -6.09 -3.71 14.16
N ILE A 17 -6.04 -4.59 13.16
CA ILE A 17 -6.13 -4.18 11.76
C ILE A 17 -7.60 -4.20 11.36
N LYS A 18 -8.14 -3.04 10.96
CA LYS A 18 -9.51 -2.93 10.46
C LYS A 18 -9.48 -2.87 8.94
N PHE A 19 -10.15 -3.82 8.29
CA PHE A 19 -10.29 -3.85 6.84
C PHE A 19 -11.43 -2.92 6.40
N LEU A 20 -11.06 -1.71 5.97
CA LEU A 20 -11.95 -0.71 5.37
C LEU A 20 -11.93 -0.79 3.85
N CYS A 21 -10.76 -1.05 3.26
CA CYS A 21 -10.62 -1.30 1.83
C CYS A 21 -10.91 -2.78 1.57
N LYS A 22 -11.82 -3.06 0.63
CA LYS A 22 -12.09 -4.41 0.14
C LYS A 22 -11.41 -4.59 -1.21
N ASP A 23 -10.88 -5.78 -1.42
CA ASP A 23 -10.33 -6.12 -2.72
C ASP A 23 -11.49 -6.30 -3.70
N ASN A 24 -11.37 -5.67 -4.85
CA ASN A 24 -12.32 -5.86 -5.93
C ASN A 24 -11.70 -6.85 -6.91
N ALA A 25 -12.20 -8.08 -6.91
CA ALA A 25 -11.70 -9.15 -7.79
C ALA A 25 -11.86 -8.82 -9.29
N CYS A 26 -12.64 -7.79 -9.64
CA CYS A 26 -12.81 -7.32 -11.01
C CYS A 26 -11.85 -6.19 -11.40
N GLU A 27 -11.06 -5.63 -10.47
CA GLU A 27 -10.05 -4.63 -10.84
C GLU A 27 -8.88 -5.31 -11.56
N GLN A 28 -8.54 -4.79 -12.73
CA GLN A 28 -7.40 -5.26 -13.50
C GLN A 28 -6.14 -4.49 -13.08
N LEU A 29 -5.00 -5.20 -13.09
CA LEU A 29 -3.70 -4.57 -12.98
C LEU A 29 -3.58 -3.48 -14.05
N PRO A 30 -3.25 -2.22 -13.68
CA PRO A 30 -3.10 -1.16 -14.65
C PRO A 30 -1.98 -1.47 -15.66
N THR A 31 -2.25 -1.20 -16.94
CA THR A 31 -1.27 -1.35 -18.03
C THR A 31 -0.22 -0.24 -18.04
N ASP A 32 -0.53 0.92 -17.44
CA ASP A 32 0.39 2.04 -17.24
C ASP A 32 0.58 2.30 -15.73
N TYR A 33 1.82 2.18 -15.28
CA TYR A 33 2.26 2.41 -13.91
C TYR A 33 3.45 3.39 -13.85
N SER A 34 3.50 4.33 -14.79
CA SER A 34 4.46 5.45 -14.78
C SER A 34 4.41 6.28 -13.50
N ASP A 35 3.23 6.46 -12.89
CA ASP A 35 3.12 6.81 -11.46
C ASP A 35 2.87 5.52 -10.66
N PRO A 36 3.78 5.09 -9.79
CA PRO A 36 3.63 3.83 -9.04
C PRO A 36 2.42 3.84 -8.10
N LEU A 37 1.85 5.00 -7.76
CA LEU A 37 0.60 5.07 -6.99
C LEU A 37 -0.58 4.44 -7.72
N THR A 38 -0.57 4.33 -9.06
CA THR A 38 -1.65 3.67 -9.80
C THR A 38 -1.80 2.20 -9.42
N LEU A 39 -0.70 1.55 -8.99
CA LEU A 39 -0.70 0.16 -8.49
C LEU A 39 -1.51 -0.01 -7.20
N LEU A 40 -1.83 1.08 -6.50
CA LEU A 40 -2.69 1.02 -5.32
C LEU A 40 -4.19 1.17 -5.63
N GLY A 41 -4.53 1.47 -6.90
CA GLY A 41 -5.90 1.79 -7.31
C GLY A 41 -6.39 3.08 -6.66
N ASP A 42 -7.67 3.13 -6.27
CA ASP A 42 -8.19 4.29 -5.54
C ASP A 42 -7.60 4.37 -4.13
N ILE A 43 -6.91 5.49 -3.86
CA ILE A 43 -6.27 5.83 -2.58
C ILE A 43 -6.91 7.04 -1.88
N LYS A 44 -8.02 7.59 -2.40
CA LYS A 44 -8.68 8.78 -1.80
C LYS A 44 -9.03 8.58 -0.33
N ILE A 45 -9.43 7.35 0.03
CA ILE A 45 -9.77 6.98 1.40
C ILE A 45 -8.58 7.10 2.37
N LEU A 46 -7.34 7.04 1.88
CA LEU A 46 -6.14 7.15 2.71
C LEU A 46 -5.89 8.58 3.21
N ASN A 47 -6.49 9.59 2.58
CA ASN A 47 -6.34 11.01 2.92
C ASN A 47 -4.86 11.44 3.13
N LEU A 48 -3.97 10.98 2.26
CA LEU A 48 -2.54 11.27 2.34
C LEU A 48 -2.24 12.71 1.91
N ASP A 49 -1.36 13.37 2.64
CA ASP A 49 -0.78 14.65 2.20
C ASP A 49 0.26 14.44 1.09
N ASP A 50 0.77 15.52 0.53
CA ASP A 50 1.70 15.44 -0.61
C ASP A 50 3.08 14.91 -0.22
N ALA A 51 3.51 15.08 1.04
CA ALA A 51 4.76 14.51 1.54
C ALA A 51 4.64 12.98 1.68
N GLN A 52 3.52 12.51 2.24
CA GLN A 52 3.20 11.08 2.37
C GLN A 52 3.02 10.41 1.02
N LYS A 53 2.37 11.08 0.05
CA LYS A 53 2.29 10.57 -1.33
C LYS A 53 3.65 10.43 -1.98
N LYS A 54 4.55 11.41 -1.75
CA LYS A 54 5.92 11.35 -2.27
C LYS A 54 6.69 10.19 -1.65
N GLU A 55 6.66 10.05 -0.32
CA GLU A 55 7.29 8.93 0.39
C GLU A 55 6.77 7.58 -0.12
N LEU A 56 5.44 7.46 -0.30
CA LEU A 56 4.83 6.24 -0.81
C LEU A 56 5.26 5.93 -2.25
N ARG A 57 5.43 6.94 -3.11
CA ARG A 57 5.99 6.74 -4.45
C ARG A 57 7.41 6.19 -4.41
N ASP A 58 8.24 6.75 -3.55
CA ASP A 58 9.64 6.32 -3.43
C ASP A 58 9.73 4.85 -2.99
N ILE A 59 8.93 4.46 -1.98
CA ILE A 59 8.82 3.06 -1.52
C ILE A 59 8.32 2.13 -2.63
N LEU A 60 7.25 2.52 -3.34
CA LEU A 60 6.69 1.68 -4.38
C LEU A 60 7.63 1.53 -5.57
N ASN A 61 8.38 2.57 -5.93
CA ASN A 61 9.38 2.48 -7.00
C ASN A 61 10.50 1.49 -6.67
N GLU A 62 10.97 1.50 -5.42
CA GLU A 62 11.95 0.53 -4.93
C GLU A 62 11.37 -0.90 -5.02
N GLU A 63 10.16 -1.11 -4.52
CA GLU A 63 9.50 -2.43 -4.55
C GLU A 63 9.15 -2.91 -5.96
N VAL A 64 8.76 -2.03 -6.89
CA VAL A 64 8.55 -2.38 -8.30
C VAL A 64 9.86 -2.90 -8.89
N SER A 65 10.98 -2.29 -8.53
CA SER A 65 12.30 -2.69 -9.03
C SER A 65 12.77 -4.02 -8.45
N GLU A 66 12.42 -4.32 -7.20
CA GLU A 66 12.80 -5.56 -6.51
C GLU A 66 11.90 -6.76 -6.84
N SER A 67 10.59 -6.54 -6.82
CA SER A 67 9.56 -7.60 -6.77
C SER A 67 8.60 -7.56 -7.96
N GLY A 68 8.61 -6.45 -8.71
CA GLY A 68 7.74 -6.23 -9.87
C GLY A 68 6.35 -5.67 -9.51
N PRO A 69 5.67 -5.07 -10.49
CA PRO A 69 4.40 -4.35 -10.27
C PRO A 69 3.24 -5.27 -9.86
N LYS A 70 3.28 -6.55 -10.27
CA LYS A 70 2.23 -7.52 -9.97
C LYS A 70 2.13 -7.82 -8.47
N GLU A 71 3.26 -7.95 -7.78
CA GLU A 71 3.26 -8.27 -6.35
C GLU A 71 2.67 -7.13 -5.52
N ILE A 72 3.00 -5.88 -5.88
CA ILE A 72 2.42 -4.68 -5.26
C ILE A 72 0.90 -4.66 -5.47
N TRP A 73 0.46 -4.93 -6.71
CA TRP A 73 -0.95 -4.95 -7.05
C TRP A 73 -1.75 -5.99 -6.26
N GLU A 74 -1.23 -7.20 -6.13
CA GLU A 74 -1.85 -8.29 -5.37
C GLU A 74 -1.95 -7.94 -3.86
N ASN A 75 -1.01 -7.15 -3.34
CA ASN A 75 -0.99 -6.73 -1.94
C ASN A 75 -1.62 -5.34 -1.67
N ARG A 76 -2.12 -4.65 -2.71
CA ARG A 76 -2.56 -3.24 -2.61
C ARG A 76 -3.62 -3.01 -1.53
N THR A 77 -4.63 -3.89 -1.47
CA THR A 77 -5.73 -3.77 -0.52
C THR A 77 -5.23 -3.93 0.90
N PHE A 78 -4.32 -4.88 1.13
CA PHE A 78 -3.71 -5.10 2.42
C PHE A 78 -2.89 -3.88 2.88
N ARG A 79 -2.04 -3.34 2.01
CA ARG A 79 -1.26 -2.12 2.27
C ARG A 79 -2.15 -0.92 2.60
N LYS A 80 -3.21 -0.68 1.81
CA LYS A 80 -4.18 0.40 2.08
C LYS A 80 -4.77 0.31 3.49
N ASN A 81 -5.14 -0.90 3.92
CA ASN A 81 -5.68 -1.13 5.25
C ASN A 81 -4.64 -0.94 6.36
N LEU A 82 -3.36 -1.25 6.12
CA LEU A 82 -2.30 -0.97 7.07
C LEU A 82 -2.05 0.52 7.22
N ILE A 83 -2.00 1.27 6.12
CA ILE A 83 -1.86 2.73 6.14
C ILE A 83 -3.01 3.35 6.94
N LEU A 84 -4.25 2.91 6.71
CA LEU A 84 -5.42 3.38 7.47
C LEU A 84 -5.36 2.99 8.96
N SER A 85 -4.94 1.78 9.28
CA SER A 85 -4.94 1.28 10.66
C SER A 85 -3.83 1.91 11.52
N PHE A 86 -2.66 2.19 10.91
CA PHE A 86 -1.49 2.70 11.61
C PHE A 86 -1.23 4.20 11.39
N GLY A 87 -1.95 4.83 10.46
CA GLY A 87 -1.83 6.26 10.17
C GLY A 87 -0.49 6.68 9.57
N LYS A 88 0.22 5.77 8.90
CA LYS A 88 1.55 6.02 8.34
C LYS A 88 1.79 5.23 7.05
N VAL A 89 2.69 5.75 6.22
CA VAL A 89 3.13 5.14 4.96
C VAL A 89 3.97 3.89 5.25
N VAL A 90 3.72 2.79 4.53
CA VAL A 90 4.41 1.49 4.71
C VAL A 90 4.66 0.78 3.40
#